data_AF-A0ABD5X3U6-F1
#
_entry.id   AF-A0ABD5X3U6-F1
#
_cell.length_a   1.000
_cell.length_b   1.000
_cell.length_c   1.000
_cell.angle_alpha   90.00
_cell.angle_beta   90.00
_cell.angle_gamma   90.00
#
_symmetry.space_group_name_H-M   'P 1'
#
loop_
_entity.id
_entity.type
_entity.pdbx_description
1 polymer ?
#
loop_
_entity_poly.entity_id
_entity_poly.type
_entity_poly.pdbx_seq_one_letter_code
_entity_poly.pdbx_strand_id
1 'polypeptide(L)'
;MESYLRAGVAIYNAGEYHAAHDAWENHWLNLTQGTDDEQFLHGLIQFTAAVYHAHNRNWSGATGLAASATDYLADLSATYRGVDLGSVNRYLVALNNDPERVERQRPLRLAYKGSVVGFGDLDFNETAIAAEVLAEEHGYDEAMVRQAIDFARADLDSEQTASPFVTFLFDFVREPDQRGIILQRLEEHVTRRVHRESDVSGLFDARE
;
A
#
# COMPACT_ATOMS: atom_id res chain seq x y z
N MET A 1 2.90 -11.85 -2.74
CA MET A 1 3.11 -10.91 -3.85
C MET A 1 1.83 -10.23 -4.33
N GLU A 2 0.80 -10.98 -4.75
CA GLU A 2 -0.40 -10.36 -5.38
C GLU A 2 -1.08 -9.29 -4.50
N SER A 3 -1.33 -9.57 -3.21
CA SER A 3 -1.96 -8.60 -2.32
C SER A 3 -1.14 -7.32 -2.13
N TYR A 4 0.17 -7.44 -1.95
CA TYR A 4 1.10 -6.29 -1.89
C TYR A 4 1.06 -5.46 -3.17
N LEU A 5 1.06 -6.14 -4.32
CA LEU A 5 1.02 -5.48 -5.62
C LEU A 5 -0.29 -4.70 -5.81
N ARG A 6 -1.43 -5.33 -5.52
CA ARG A 6 -2.76 -4.69 -5.64
C ARG A 6 -2.94 -3.54 -4.65
N ALA A 7 -2.46 -3.69 -3.41
CA ALA A 7 -2.47 -2.63 -2.40
C ALA A 7 -1.67 -1.41 -2.87
N GLY A 8 -0.39 -1.58 -3.25
CA GLY A 8 0.44 -0.47 -3.73
C GLY A 8 -0.11 0.19 -5.01
N VAL A 9 -0.68 -0.59 -5.94
CA VAL A 9 -1.37 -0.04 -7.12
C VAL A 9 -2.56 0.83 -6.71
N ALA A 10 -3.37 0.40 -5.74
CA ALA A 10 -4.51 1.17 -5.27
C ALA A 10 -4.09 2.47 -4.55
N ILE A 11 -3.07 2.39 -3.68
CA ILE A 11 -2.48 3.54 -2.97
C ILE A 11 -1.94 4.55 -3.98
N TYR A 12 -1.14 4.10 -4.95
CA TYR A 12 -0.64 4.95 -6.02
C TYR A 12 -1.78 5.60 -6.84
N ASN A 13 -2.80 4.82 -7.21
CA ASN A 13 -3.95 5.32 -7.98
C ASN A 13 -4.83 6.30 -7.21
N ALA A 14 -4.74 6.32 -5.88
CA ALA A 14 -5.37 7.30 -4.99
C ALA A 14 -4.55 8.61 -4.86
N GLY A 15 -3.35 8.67 -5.44
CA GLY A 15 -2.47 9.85 -5.40
C GLY A 15 -1.46 9.85 -4.26
N GLU A 16 -1.41 8.79 -3.46
CA GLU A 16 -0.47 8.60 -2.35
C GLU A 16 0.87 8.05 -2.92
N TYR A 17 1.52 8.83 -3.79
CA TYR A 17 2.66 8.36 -4.60
C TYR A 17 3.90 7.98 -3.78
N HIS A 18 4.10 8.64 -2.64
CA HIS A 18 5.15 8.31 -1.69
C HIS A 18 4.83 6.97 -1.03
N ALA A 19 3.78 6.91 -0.21
CA ALA A 19 3.32 5.69 0.47
C ALA A 19 3.21 4.44 -0.41
N ALA A 20 2.89 4.58 -1.70
CA ALA A 20 2.74 3.43 -2.60
C ALA A 20 3.96 2.50 -2.65
N HIS A 21 5.18 3.03 -2.48
CA HIS A 21 6.38 2.16 -2.51
C HIS A 21 6.48 1.25 -1.28
N ASP A 22 6.01 1.68 -0.11
CA ASP A 22 6.12 0.92 1.14
C ASP A 22 5.31 -0.38 1.10
N ALA A 23 4.20 -0.37 0.34
CA ALA A 23 3.42 -1.57 0.08
C ALA A 23 4.22 -2.67 -0.65
N TRP A 24 5.30 -2.33 -1.35
CA TRP A 24 6.13 -3.27 -2.08
C TRP A 24 7.49 -3.50 -1.42
N GLU A 25 8.04 -2.50 -0.71
CA GLU A 25 9.40 -2.51 -0.18
C GLU A 25 9.66 -3.72 0.73
N ASN A 26 8.78 -3.96 1.71
CA ASN A 26 8.91 -5.09 2.63
C ASN A 26 8.96 -6.44 1.90
N HIS A 27 8.19 -6.60 0.81
CA HIS A 27 8.24 -7.81 0.02
C HIS A 27 9.51 -7.88 -0.83
N TRP A 28 9.90 -6.76 -1.44
CA TRP A 28 11.09 -6.62 -2.28
C TRP A 28 12.40 -6.92 -1.52
N LEU A 29 12.57 -6.41 -0.30
CA LEU A 29 13.76 -6.64 0.54
C LEU A 29 14.02 -8.13 0.83
N ASN A 30 12.98 -8.97 0.70
CA ASN A 30 13.07 -10.43 0.91
C ASN A 30 13.31 -11.22 -0.38
N LEU A 31 13.37 -10.56 -1.55
CA LEU A 31 13.63 -11.22 -2.82
C LEU A 31 15.12 -11.45 -3.05
N THR A 32 15.43 -12.48 -3.83
CA THR A 32 16.81 -12.70 -4.29
C THR A 32 17.16 -11.65 -5.33
N GLN A 33 18.26 -10.95 -5.10
CA GLN A 33 18.78 -9.91 -5.99
C GLN A 33 18.97 -10.43 -7.42
N GLY A 34 18.58 -9.62 -8.41
CA GLY A 34 18.75 -9.92 -9.82
C GLY A 34 17.72 -10.90 -10.40
N THR A 35 16.69 -11.26 -9.64
CA THR A 35 15.52 -11.97 -10.18
C THR A 35 14.55 -11.00 -10.84
N ASP A 36 13.77 -11.47 -11.82
CA ASP A 36 12.76 -10.64 -12.50
C ASP A 36 11.78 -9.98 -11.52
N ASP A 37 11.38 -10.69 -10.46
CA ASP A 37 10.49 -10.14 -9.43
C ASP A 37 11.16 -9.04 -8.59
N GLU A 38 12.45 -9.17 -8.30
CA GLU A 38 13.20 -8.14 -7.58
C GLU A 38 13.35 -6.89 -8.43
N GLN A 39 13.82 -7.04 -9.68
CA GLN A 39 13.96 -5.95 -10.64
C GLN A 39 12.60 -5.27 -10.91
N PHE A 40 11.52 -6.06 -11.01
CA PHE A 40 10.16 -5.55 -11.18
C PHE A 40 9.72 -4.63 -10.03
N LEU A 41 9.82 -5.11 -8.78
CA LEU A 41 9.39 -4.30 -7.64
C LEU A 41 10.31 -3.10 -7.44
N HIS A 42 11.61 -3.26 -7.65
CA HIS A 42 12.56 -2.16 -7.61
C HIS A 42 12.21 -1.07 -8.63
N GLY A 43 11.94 -1.45 -9.88
CA GLY A 43 11.51 -0.53 -10.93
C GLY A 43 10.20 0.18 -10.61
N LEU A 44 9.23 -0.52 -10.01
CA LEU A 44 7.97 0.09 -9.57
C LEU A 44 8.17 1.08 -8.40
N ILE A 45 8.98 0.74 -7.41
CA ILE A 45 9.35 1.62 -6.29
C ILE A 45 10.00 2.92 -6.82
N GLN A 46 10.96 2.78 -7.74
CA GLN A 46 11.63 3.92 -8.38
C GLN A 46 10.66 4.75 -9.23
N PHE A 47 9.70 4.11 -9.91
CA PHE A 47 8.66 4.79 -10.67
C PHE A 47 7.76 5.66 -9.79
N THR A 48 7.26 5.14 -8.66
CA THR A 48 6.39 5.92 -7.77
C THR A 48 7.15 7.05 -7.08
N ALA A 49 8.41 6.81 -6.68
CA ALA A 49 9.31 7.85 -6.20
C ALA A 49 9.55 8.93 -7.26
N ALA A 50 9.77 8.59 -8.53
CA ALA A 50 9.94 9.56 -9.60
C ALA A 50 8.72 10.49 -9.76
N VAL A 51 7.51 9.93 -9.66
CA VAL A 51 6.26 10.69 -9.69
C VAL A 51 6.16 11.62 -8.48
N TYR A 52 6.44 11.13 -7.27
CA TYR A 52 6.45 11.93 -6.05
C TYR A 52 7.43 13.11 -6.13
N HIS A 53 8.67 12.84 -6.55
CA HIS A 53 9.69 13.87 -6.73
C HIS A 53 9.27 14.94 -7.74
N ALA A 54 8.65 14.53 -8.86
CA ALA A 54 8.12 15.48 -9.83
C ALA A 54 7.00 16.34 -9.21
N HIS A 55 6.07 15.76 -8.47
CA HIS A 55 5.02 16.52 -7.78
C HIS A 55 5.58 17.56 -6.80
N ASN A 56 6.72 17.27 -6.17
CA ASN A 56 7.42 18.17 -5.25
C ASN A 56 8.41 19.12 -5.93
N ARG A 57 8.38 19.23 -7.27
CA ARG A 57 9.29 20.06 -8.07
C ARG A 57 10.77 19.71 -7.92
N ASN A 58 11.07 18.49 -7.47
CA ASN A 58 12.42 17.95 -7.47
C ASN A 58 12.70 17.30 -8.82
N TRP A 59 12.90 18.15 -9.84
CA TRP A 59 13.05 17.73 -11.24
C TRP A 59 14.25 16.81 -11.46
N SER A 60 15.41 17.14 -10.88
CA SER A 60 16.60 16.32 -11.00
C SER A 60 16.44 14.94 -10.36
N GLY A 61 15.77 14.87 -9.20
CA GLY A 61 15.43 13.61 -8.56
C GLY A 61 14.47 12.79 -9.42
N ALA A 62 13.41 13.43 -9.92
CA ALA A 62 12.43 12.78 -10.78
C ALA A 62 13.07 12.16 -12.04
N THR A 63 13.94 12.89 -12.74
CA THR A 63 14.61 12.37 -13.95
C THR A 63 15.59 11.23 -13.60
N GLY A 64 16.34 11.36 -12.50
CA GLY A 64 17.27 10.31 -12.07
C GLY A 64 16.57 8.99 -11.72
N LEU A 65 15.49 9.09 -10.93
CA LEU A 65 14.66 7.93 -10.56
C LEU A 65 13.93 7.37 -11.79
N ALA A 66 13.49 8.22 -12.72
CA ALA A 66 12.84 7.75 -13.94
C ALA A 66 13.78 6.95 -14.86
N ALA A 67 15.04 7.40 -14.99
CA ALA A 67 16.07 6.66 -15.70
C ALA A 67 16.36 5.32 -15.02
N SER A 68 16.59 5.32 -13.70
CA SER A 68 16.84 4.09 -12.94
C SER A 68 15.67 3.10 -13.00
N ALA A 69 14.43 3.57 -12.87
CA ALA A 69 13.24 2.74 -13.02
C ALA A 69 13.18 2.09 -14.41
N THR A 70 13.53 2.84 -15.46
CA THR A 70 13.56 2.31 -16.83
C THR A 70 14.58 1.19 -16.97
N ASP A 71 15.77 1.34 -16.38
CA ASP A 71 16.82 0.32 -16.42
C ASP A 71 16.37 -0.98 -15.71
N TYR A 72 15.72 -0.86 -14.55
CA TYR A 72 15.19 -2.02 -13.81
C TYR A 72 14.10 -2.78 -14.58
N LEU A 73 13.28 -2.07 -15.36
CA LEU A 73 12.15 -2.65 -16.08
C LEU A 73 12.50 -3.07 -17.52
N ALA A 74 13.73 -2.85 -17.99
CA ALA A 74 14.10 -2.94 -19.40
C ALA A 74 13.93 -4.34 -20.00
N ASP A 75 14.29 -5.38 -19.24
CA ASP A 75 14.29 -6.78 -19.71
C ASP A 75 12.98 -7.52 -19.42
N LEU A 76 12.01 -6.87 -18.75
CA LEU A 76 10.72 -7.45 -18.40
C LEU A 76 9.72 -7.34 -19.56
N SER A 77 8.76 -8.27 -19.60
CA SER A 77 7.67 -8.21 -20.57
C SER A 77 6.79 -6.97 -20.36
N ALA A 78 6.23 -6.44 -21.46
CA ALA A 78 5.36 -5.24 -21.44
C ALA A 78 4.15 -5.36 -20.50
N THR A 79 3.74 -6.59 -20.17
CA THR A 79 2.90 -6.88 -19.01
C THR A 79 3.65 -7.85 -18.11
N TYR A 80 3.87 -7.50 -16.84
CA TYR A 80 4.56 -8.37 -15.88
C TYR A 80 3.78 -8.42 -14.57
N ARG A 81 3.56 -9.63 -14.03
CA ARG A 81 2.71 -9.89 -12.85
C ARG A 81 1.31 -9.25 -12.90
N GLY A 82 0.81 -8.97 -14.11
CA GLY A 82 -0.48 -8.31 -14.35
C GLY A 82 -0.42 -6.79 -14.47
N VAL A 83 0.73 -6.14 -14.23
CA VAL A 83 0.90 -4.69 -14.41
C VAL A 83 1.29 -4.37 -15.85
N ASP A 84 0.70 -3.32 -16.43
CA ASP A 84 1.05 -2.78 -17.76
C ASP A 84 2.34 -1.96 -17.69
N LEU A 85 3.49 -2.65 -17.73
CA LEU A 85 4.82 -2.04 -17.80
C LEU A 85 5.05 -1.26 -19.10
N GLY A 86 4.35 -1.61 -20.18
CA GLY A 86 4.43 -0.86 -21.44
C GLY A 86 3.97 0.58 -21.27
N SER A 87 2.88 0.80 -20.54
CA SER A 87 2.41 2.15 -20.18
C SER A 87 3.35 2.84 -19.19
N VAL A 88 3.87 2.11 -18.19
CA VAL A 88 4.84 2.64 -17.22
C VAL A 88 6.10 3.14 -17.92
N ASN A 89 6.72 2.32 -18.78
CA ASN A 89 7.94 2.69 -19.52
C ASN A 89 7.71 3.91 -20.43
N ARG A 90 6.57 3.99 -21.14
CA ARG A 90 6.23 5.19 -21.92
C ARG A 90 6.10 6.44 -21.04
N TYR A 91 5.52 6.30 -19.85
CA TYR A 91 5.39 7.40 -18.92
C TYR A 91 6.75 7.83 -18.35
N LEU A 92 7.61 6.88 -17.96
CA LEU A 92 8.96 7.12 -17.46
C LEU A 92 9.82 7.88 -18.48
N VAL A 93 9.81 7.45 -19.74
CA VAL A 93 10.53 8.16 -20.83
C VAL A 93 10.04 9.59 -20.98
N ALA A 94 8.73 9.81 -20.96
CA ALA A 94 8.16 11.15 -21.06
C ALA A 94 8.46 12.02 -19.82
N LEU A 95 8.44 11.44 -18.62
CA LEU A 95 8.81 12.12 -17.38
C LEU A 95 10.30 12.48 -17.35
N ASN A 96 11.18 11.59 -17.81
CA ASN A 96 12.61 11.86 -17.88
C ASN A 96 12.95 13.01 -18.85
N ASN A 97 12.22 13.12 -19.96
CA ASN A 97 12.41 14.20 -20.93
C ASN A 97 11.79 15.54 -20.51
N ASP A 98 10.69 15.49 -19.76
CA ASP A 98 9.93 16.67 -19.33
C ASP A 98 9.31 16.41 -17.95
N PRO A 99 10.07 16.59 -16.85
CA PRO A 99 9.58 16.31 -15.51
C PRO A 99 8.47 17.27 -15.06
N GLU A 100 8.41 18.48 -15.61
CA GLU A 100 7.35 19.47 -15.33
C GLU A 100 5.99 19.08 -15.93
N ARG A 101 5.92 18.01 -16.75
CA ARG A 101 4.66 17.55 -17.36
C ARG A 101 3.57 17.25 -16.33
N VAL A 102 3.96 16.90 -15.10
CA VAL A 102 3.03 16.62 -13.99
C VAL A 102 2.22 17.85 -13.58
N GLU A 103 2.70 19.06 -13.87
CA GLU A 103 1.94 20.29 -13.65
C GLU A 103 0.82 20.49 -14.70
N ARG A 104 0.91 19.79 -15.83
CA ARG A 104 0.02 19.95 -16.99
C ARG A 104 -0.87 18.73 -17.21
N GLN A 105 -0.53 17.59 -16.63
CA GLN A 105 -1.19 16.30 -16.85
C GLN A 105 -1.21 15.50 -15.56
N ARG A 106 -2.29 14.75 -15.35
CA ARG A 106 -2.32 13.78 -14.24
C ARG A 106 -1.31 12.66 -14.49
N PRO A 107 -0.65 12.15 -13.44
CA PRO A 107 0.17 10.95 -13.57
C PRO A 107 -0.61 9.76 -14.15
N LEU A 108 0.12 8.84 -14.77
CA LEU A 108 -0.44 7.57 -15.26
C LEU A 108 -1.18 6.88 -14.11
N ARG A 109 -2.40 6.37 -14.33
CA ARG A 109 -3.03 5.40 -13.41
C ARG A 109 -2.54 4.00 -13.77
N LEU A 110 -2.10 3.23 -12.79
CA LEU A 110 -1.64 1.87 -12.97
C LEU A 110 -2.83 0.93 -13.22
N ALA A 111 -2.73 0.12 -14.26
CA ALA A 111 -3.65 -0.97 -14.53
C ALA A 111 -3.07 -2.29 -14.00
N TYR A 112 -3.93 -3.11 -13.40
CA TYR A 112 -3.62 -4.46 -12.95
C TYR A 112 -4.62 -5.44 -13.58
N LYS A 113 -4.11 -6.45 -14.27
CA LYS A 113 -4.88 -7.42 -15.08
C LYS A 113 -5.89 -6.72 -16.01
N GLY A 114 -5.48 -5.59 -16.59
CA GLY A 114 -6.28 -4.81 -17.54
C GLY A 114 -7.33 -3.88 -16.93
N SER A 115 -7.46 -3.81 -15.60
CA SER A 115 -8.39 -2.91 -14.91
C SER A 115 -7.66 -1.94 -14.00
N VAL A 116 -8.20 -0.73 -13.83
CA VAL A 116 -7.66 0.21 -12.85
C VAL A 116 -8.20 -0.14 -11.48
N VAL A 117 -7.31 -0.46 -10.55
CA VAL A 117 -7.64 -0.87 -9.18
C VAL A 117 -7.61 0.35 -8.26
N GLY A 118 -8.66 0.54 -7.46
CA GLY A 118 -8.71 1.51 -6.36
C GLY A 118 -9.08 0.85 -5.04
N PHE A 119 -9.20 1.64 -3.97
CA PHE A 119 -9.51 1.13 -2.61
C PHE A 119 -10.84 0.37 -2.50
N GLY A 120 -11.81 0.66 -3.36
CA GLY A 120 -13.08 -0.06 -3.41
C GLY A 120 -12.95 -1.51 -3.93
N ASP A 121 -11.86 -1.82 -4.63
CA ASP A 121 -11.62 -3.13 -5.24
C ASP A 121 -10.77 -4.05 -4.37
N LEU A 122 -10.27 -3.55 -3.24
CA LEU A 122 -9.40 -4.30 -2.35
C LEU A 122 -10.19 -5.32 -1.53
N ASP A 123 -9.64 -6.52 -1.40
CA ASP A 123 -10.08 -7.48 -0.39
C ASP A 123 -9.51 -7.14 1.00
N PHE A 124 -9.78 -7.97 2.00
CA PHE A 124 -9.29 -7.72 3.36
C PHE A 124 -7.76 -7.76 3.46
N ASN A 125 -7.08 -8.71 2.82
CA ASN A 125 -5.62 -8.83 2.90
C ASN A 125 -4.93 -7.63 2.25
N GLU A 126 -5.46 -7.18 1.11
CA GLU A 126 -5.01 -5.98 0.41
C GLU A 126 -5.30 -4.71 1.21
N THR A 127 -6.48 -4.64 1.85
CA THR A 127 -6.86 -3.52 2.73
C THR A 127 -5.99 -3.46 3.96
N ALA A 128 -5.64 -4.59 4.58
CA ALA A 128 -4.74 -4.63 5.73
C ALA A 128 -3.36 -4.05 5.39
N ILE A 129 -2.79 -4.44 4.25
CA ILE A 129 -1.51 -3.89 3.76
C ILE A 129 -1.63 -2.38 3.53
N ALA A 130 -2.71 -1.93 2.87
CA ALA A 130 -2.93 -0.52 2.62
C ALA A 130 -3.14 0.28 3.92
N ALA A 131 -3.80 -0.31 4.93
CA ALA A 131 -4.02 0.33 6.21
C ALA A 131 -2.71 0.54 6.98
N GLU A 132 -1.80 -0.44 7.01
CA GLU A 132 -0.48 -0.27 7.65
C GLU A 132 0.32 0.85 6.97
N VAL A 133 0.41 0.82 5.64
CA VAL A 133 1.15 1.82 4.86
C VAL A 133 0.58 3.23 5.04
N LEU A 134 -0.75 3.38 4.99
CA LEU A 134 -1.39 4.69 5.18
C LEU A 134 -1.34 5.18 6.63
N ALA A 135 -1.26 4.27 7.61
CA ALA A 135 -1.05 4.65 9.00
C ALA A 135 0.32 5.28 9.19
N GLU A 136 1.36 4.65 8.65
CA GLU A 136 2.75 5.16 8.69
C GLU A 136 2.88 6.50 7.95
N GLU A 137 2.44 6.57 6.68
CA GLU A 137 2.53 7.79 5.85
C GLU A 137 1.92 9.03 6.54
N HIS A 138 0.78 8.84 7.20
CA HIS A 138 0.03 9.94 7.80
C HIS A 138 0.33 10.12 9.30
N GLY A 139 1.30 9.39 9.85
CA GLY A 139 1.78 9.53 11.24
C GLY A 139 0.77 9.07 12.30
N TYR A 140 -0.06 8.09 11.97
CA TYR A 140 -0.97 7.44 12.92
C TYR A 140 -0.25 6.34 13.71
N ASP A 141 -0.88 5.84 14.78
CA ASP A 141 -0.34 4.74 15.59
C ASP A 141 -0.38 3.42 14.81
N GLU A 142 0.74 3.09 14.15
CA GLU A 142 0.92 1.85 13.41
C GLU A 142 0.75 0.60 14.27
N ALA A 143 1.14 0.64 15.55
CA ALA A 143 1.03 -0.51 16.44
C ALA A 143 -0.44 -0.81 16.75
N MET A 144 -1.24 0.24 16.97
CA MET A 144 -2.69 0.12 17.13
C MET A 144 -3.36 -0.42 15.85
N VAL A 145 -2.99 0.09 14.67
CA VAL A 145 -3.53 -0.41 13.39
C VAL A 145 -3.15 -1.87 13.15
N ARG A 146 -1.90 -2.25 13.42
CA ARG A 146 -1.44 -3.65 13.32
C ARG A 146 -2.21 -4.57 14.26
N GLN A 147 -2.45 -4.13 15.50
CA GLN A 147 -3.25 -4.89 16.46
C GLN A 147 -4.71 -5.03 16.01
N ALA A 148 -5.30 -3.99 15.41
CA ALA A 148 -6.64 -4.07 14.82
C ALA A 148 -6.70 -5.07 13.65
N ILE A 149 -5.66 -5.13 12.81
CA ILE A 149 -5.54 -6.12 11.72
C ILE A 149 -5.47 -7.54 12.28
N ASP A 150 -4.71 -7.77 13.34
CA ASP A 150 -4.62 -9.08 13.97
C ASP A 150 -5.97 -9.53 14.56
N PHE A 151 -6.70 -8.63 15.22
CA PHE A 151 -8.07 -8.92 15.67
C PHE A 151 -9.04 -9.17 14.51
N ALA A 152 -8.94 -8.40 13.43
CA ALA A 152 -9.75 -8.61 12.24
C ALA A 152 -9.47 -9.98 11.60
N ARG A 153 -8.20 -10.42 11.52
CA ARG A 153 -7.83 -11.76 11.05
C ARG A 153 -8.41 -12.85 11.94
N ALA A 154 -8.25 -12.74 13.26
CA ALA A 154 -8.80 -13.70 14.20
C ALA A 154 -10.34 -13.79 14.11
N ASP A 155 -11.01 -12.65 13.92
CA ASP A 155 -12.46 -12.61 13.72
C ASP A 155 -12.90 -13.23 12.39
N LEU A 156 -12.10 -13.15 11.32
CA LEU A 156 -12.40 -13.80 10.03
C LEU A 156 -12.11 -15.31 10.04
N ASP A 157 -11.09 -15.74 10.79
CA ASP A 157 -10.73 -17.14 10.95
C ASP A 157 -11.70 -17.91 11.87
N SER A 158 -12.30 -17.20 12.83
CA SER A 158 -13.49 -17.67 13.52
C SER A 158 -14.72 -17.39 12.66
N GLU A 159 -15.74 -18.24 12.62
CA GLU A 159 -16.96 -18.01 11.81
C GLU A 159 -17.83 -16.83 12.34
N GLN A 160 -17.23 -15.82 12.99
CA GLN A 160 -17.90 -14.60 13.42
C GLN A 160 -18.40 -13.82 12.20
N THR A 161 -19.70 -13.57 12.17
CA THR A 161 -20.37 -12.97 11.01
C THR A 161 -20.16 -11.45 10.89
N ALA A 162 -19.64 -10.80 11.94
CA ALA A 162 -19.42 -9.36 11.96
C ALA A 162 -18.19 -8.99 12.79
N SER A 163 -17.16 -8.43 12.14
CA SER A 163 -15.99 -7.86 12.80
C SER A 163 -15.99 -6.34 12.64
N PRO A 164 -16.08 -5.56 13.74
CA PRO A 164 -15.95 -4.11 13.65
C PRO A 164 -14.56 -3.69 13.15
N PHE A 165 -13.52 -4.49 13.44
CA PHE A 165 -12.17 -4.22 12.99
C PHE A 165 -12.06 -4.26 11.46
N VAL A 166 -12.63 -5.30 10.84
CA VAL A 166 -12.70 -5.40 9.36
C VAL A 166 -13.38 -4.16 8.78
N THR A 167 -14.54 -3.78 9.29
CA THR A 167 -15.29 -2.61 8.82
C THR A 167 -14.46 -1.33 8.91
N PHE A 168 -13.90 -1.04 10.09
CA PHE A 168 -13.13 0.19 10.28
C PHE A 168 -11.83 0.23 9.49
N LEU A 169 -11.17 -0.92 9.24
CA LEU A 169 -10.00 -0.97 8.38
C LEU A 169 -10.36 -0.65 6.91
N PHE A 170 -11.49 -1.16 6.42
CA PHE A 170 -11.99 -0.78 5.10
C PHE A 170 -12.34 0.71 5.03
N ASP A 171 -13.06 1.22 6.02
CA ASP A 171 -13.44 2.63 6.07
C ASP A 171 -12.20 3.53 6.14
N PHE A 172 -11.20 3.18 6.95
CA PHE A 172 -9.95 3.93 7.08
C PHE A 172 -9.21 4.09 5.74
N VAL A 173 -9.14 3.01 4.97
CA VAL A 173 -8.50 3.03 3.64
C VAL A 173 -9.35 3.80 2.63
N ARG A 174 -10.69 3.67 2.69
CA ARG A 174 -11.61 4.21 1.67
C ARG A 174 -12.06 5.66 1.90
N GLU A 175 -11.96 6.17 3.13
CA GLU A 175 -12.44 7.49 3.52
C GLU A 175 -11.28 8.39 4.04
N PRO A 176 -10.41 8.90 3.14
CA PRO A 176 -9.23 9.67 3.53
C PRO A 176 -9.56 10.90 4.39
N ASP A 177 -10.66 11.59 4.10
CA ASP A 177 -11.10 12.78 4.84
C ASP A 177 -11.61 12.47 6.26
N GLN A 178 -11.86 11.20 6.58
CA GLN A 178 -12.42 10.76 7.87
C GLN A 178 -11.47 9.86 8.68
N ARG A 179 -10.24 9.60 8.18
CA ARG A 179 -9.25 8.70 8.81
C ARG A 179 -9.12 8.89 10.32
N GLY A 180 -8.99 10.14 10.78
CA GLY A 180 -8.84 10.45 12.20
C GLY A 180 -10.02 9.98 13.09
N ILE A 181 -11.26 10.21 12.65
CA ILE A 181 -12.46 9.78 13.41
C ILE A 181 -12.62 8.26 13.36
N ILE A 182 -12.31 7.65 12.22
CA ILE A 182 -12.35 6.20 12.04
C ILE A 182 -11.34 5.51 12.97
N LEU A 183 -10.10 5.98 12.99
CA LEU A 183 -9.06 5.42 13.87
C LEU A 183 -9.38 5.62 15.35
N GLN A 184 -9.97 6.76 15.73
CA GLN A 184 -10.42 6.96 17.11
C GLN A 184 -11.44 5.87 17.52
N ARG A 185 -12.42 5.56 16.66
CA ARG A 185 -13.39 4.50 16.94
C ARG A 185 -12.74 3.12 16.92
N LEU A 186 -11.83 2.88 15.99
CA LEU A 186 -11.09 1.63 15.91
C LEU A 186 -10.31 1.37 17.19
N GLU A 187 -9.61 2.38 17.71
CA GLU A 187 -8.86 2.34 18.96
C GLU A 187 -9.77 1.95 20.14
N GLU A 188 -10.95 2.57 20.26
CA GLU A 188 -11.92 2.21 21.30
C GLU A 188 -12.32 0.72 21.24
N HIS A 189 -12.42 0.14 20.04
CA HIS A 189 -12.69 -1.29 19.85
C HIS A 189 -11.49 -2.16 20.23
N VAL A 190 -10.28 -1.75 19.84
CA VAL A 190 -9.02 -2.44 20.18
C VAL A 190 -8.84 -2.49 21.69
N THR A 191 -8.92 -1.35 22.39
CA THR A 191 -8.79 -1.26 23.85
C THR A 191 -9.81 -2.15 24.57
N ARG A 192 -11.08 -2.13 24.12
CA ARG A 192 -12.13 -3.00 24.69
C ARG A 192 -11.84 -4.49 24.50
N ARG A 193 -11.29 -4.89 23.36
CA ARG A 193 -10.96 -6.29 23.07
C ARG A 193 -9.76 -6.74 23.91
N VAL A 194 -8.71 -5.93 23.98
CA VAL A 194 -7.52 -6.19 24.82
C VAL A 194 -7.92 -6.39 26.27
N HIS A 195 -8.73 -5.49 26.85
CA HIS A 195 -9.19 -5.64 28.23
C HIS A 195 -9.98 -6.94 28.46
N ARG A 196 -10.87 -7.29 27.53
CA ARG A 196 -11.65 -8.53 27.63
C ARG A 196 -10.76 -9.77 27.63
N GLU A 197 -9.75 -9.82 26.75
CA GLU A 197 -8.85 -10.97 26.65
C GLU A 197 -7.90 -11.06 27.85
N SER A 198 -7.44 -9.92 28.39
CA SER A 198 -6.62 -9.90 29.62
C SER A 198 -7.39 -10.31 30.88
N ASP A 199 -8.67 -9.92 30.98
CA ASP A 199 -9.52 -10.32 32.11
C ASP A 199 -9.77 -11.83 32.09
N VAL A 200 -9.89 -12.43 30.91
CA VAL A 200 -10.05 -13.88 30.74
C VAL A 200 -8.78 -14.64 31.08
N SER A 201 -7.59 -14.17 30.69
CA SER A 201 -6.33 -14.84 31.06
C SER A 201 -6.11 -14.84 32.59
N GLY A 202 -6.38 -13.70 33.26
CA GLY A 202 -6.25 -13.59 34.72
C GLY A 202 -7.22 -14.47 35.53
N LEU A 203 -8.32 -14.93 34.92
CA LEU A 203 -9.28 -15.86 35.52
C LEU A 203 -8.78 -17.31 35.59
N PHE A 204 -7.82 -17.70 34.72
CA PHE A 204 -7.22 -19.03 34.70
C PHE A 204 -5.93 -19.14 35.52
N ASP A 205 -5.19 -18.04 35.69
CA ASP A 205 -3.96 -18.00 36.51
C ASP A 205 -4.23 -17.99 38.03
N ALA A 206 -5.45 -17.65 38.45
CA ALA A 206 -5.84 -17.59 39.86
C ALA A 206 -6.20 -18.95 40.50
N ARG A 207 -5.82 -20.09 39.88
CA ARG A 207 -6.22 -21.44 40.30
C ARG A 207 -5.08 -22.46 40.50
N GLU A 208 -3.83 -22.00 40.64
CA GLU A 208 -2.71 -22.83 41.13
C GLU A 208 -2.31 -22.45 42.56
#